data_AF-A0A914LPR9-F1
#
_entry.id   AF-A0A914LPR9-F1
#
_cell.length_a   1.000
_cell.length_b   1.000
_cell.length_c   1.000
_cell.angle_alpha   90.00
_cell.angle_beta   90.00
_cell.angle_gamma   90.00
#
_symmetry.space_group_name_H-M   'P 1'
#
loop_
_entity.id
_entity.type
_entity.pdbx_description
1 polymer ?
#
loop_
_entity_poly.entity_id
_entity_poly.type
_entity_poly.pdbx_seq_one_letter_code
_entity_poly.pdbx_strand_id
1 'polypeptide(L)'
;MAFPPNYLYILVLLTAFSLWAFHFWFISNLFENVRFFSHLSDFEREMTYRTEMGFYFSFYKTLVSMPFSDGLVQLMKDNTTEFGNTINALHRFNLYPELILSSLFSLFRRFSDYFEWQTIVCWRVNRGGGMPPIESCEGLGNYHYFYIYGAFLVASSVIFSLFIGGFSLSQSFFGGILASISFMFNHGEATRAQWTPPLRESFGYPIFLLQTILTGYILRKGNINLLCGFLHVFLTVAFCCFWQMDLNSEIKF
;
A
#
# COMPACT_ATOMS: atom_id res chain seq x y z
N MET A 1 17.65 4.47 -35.32
CA MET A 1 17.34 3.96 -33.96
C MET A 1 16.69 2.60 -34.13
N ALA A 2 17.42 1.52 -33.88
CA ALA A 2 16.84 0.18 -33.91
C ALA A 2 15.90 0.05 -32.71
N PHE A 3 14.60 -0.16 -32.97
CA PHE A 3 13.69 -0.56 -31.92
C PHE A 3 14.26 -1.83 -31.28
N PRO A 4 14.40 -1.89 -29.94
CA PRO A 4 14.82 -3.12 -29.33
C PRO A 4 13.79 -4.20 -29.68
N PRO A 5 14.24 -5.40 -30.00
CA PRO A 5 13.36 -6.48 -30.43
C PRO A 5 12.35 -6.82 -29.33
N ASN A 6 11.16 -7.27 -29.73
CA ASN A 6 10.03 -7.51 -28.81
C ASN A 6 10.38 -8.39 -27.60
N TYR A 7 11.36 -9.30 -27.74
CA TYR A 7 11.84 -10.14 -26.64
C TYR A 7 12.49 -9.33 -25.50
N LEU A 8 13.12 -8.19 -25.79
CA LEU A 8 13.75 -7.35 -24.77
C LEU A 8 12.70 -6.71 -23.86
N TYR A 9 11.57 -6.24 -24.43
CA TYR A 9 10.48 -5.69 -23.63
C TYR A 9 9.84 -6.74 -22.73
N ILE A 10 9.67 -7.97 -23.23
CA ILE A 10 9.17 -9.09 -22.43
C ILE A 10 10.15 -9.37 -21.28
N LEU A 11 11.45 -9.45 -21.56
CA LEU A 11 12.48 -9.66 -20.55
C LEU A 11 12.45 -8.56 -19.48
N VAL A 12 12.39 -7.28 -19.90
CA VAL A 12 12.31 -6.12 -19.00
C VAL A 12 11.08 -6.21 -18.09
N LEU A 13 9.91 -6.52 -18.64
CA LEU A 13 8.69 -6.66 -17.84
C LEU A 13 8.79 -7.82 -16.85
N LEU A 14 9.28 -8.99 -17.30
CA LEU A 14 9.48 -10.14 -16.42
C LEU A 14 10.44 -9.81 -15.27
N THR A 15 11.53 -9.10 -15.55
CA THR A 15 12.49 -8.69 -14.52
C THR A 15 11.92 -7.62 -13.59
N ALA A 16 11.07 -6.72 -14.08
CA ALA A 16 10.41 -5.73 -13.25
C ALA A 16 9.43 -6.41 -12.28
N PHE A 17 8.65 -7.39 -12.76
CA PHE A 17 7.72 -8.16 -11.93
C PHE A 17 8.45 -9.07 -10.92
N SER A 18 9.58 -9.67 -11.30
CA SER A 18 10.37 -10.48 -10.36
C SER A 18 10.98 -9.61 -9.26
N LEU A 19 11.49 -8.42 -9.59
CA LEU A 19 11.97 -7.45 -8.60
C LEU A 19 10.86 -6.96 -7.67
N TRP A 20 9.66 -6.70 -8.21
CA TRP A 20 8.48 -6.36 -7.42
C TRP A 20 8.12 -7.46 -6.40
N ALA A 21 8.02 -8.70 -6.86
CA ALA A 21 7.68 -9.84 -6.00
C ALA A 21 8.77 -10.09 -4.94
N PHE A 22 10.05 -9.97 -5.33
CA PHE A 22 11.17 -10.06 -4.41
C PHE A 22 11.11 -8.96 -3.35
N HIS A 23 10.81 -7.72 -3.74
CA HIS A 23 10.74 -6.59 -2.82
C HIS A 23 9.54 -6.70 -1.86
N PHE A 24 8.41 -7.21 -2.32
CA PHE A 24 7.27 -7.53 -1.47
C PHE A 24 7.63 -8.58 -0.40
N TRP A 25 8.30 -9.67 -0.83
CA TRP A 25 8.82 -10.68 0.08
C TRP A 25 9.83 -10.08 1.06
N PHE A 26 10.76 -9.26 0.57
CA PHE A 26 11.78 -8.61 1.39
C PHE A 26 11.19 -7.71 2.48
N ILE A 27 10.28 -6.79 2.12
CA ILE A 27 9.63 -5.90 3.08
C ILE A 27 8.82 -6.71 4.10
N SER A 28 8.09 -7.73 3.65
CA SER A 28 7.27 -8.57 4.53
C SER A 28 8.11 -9.30 5.58
N ASN A 29 9.25 -9.88 5.18
CA ASN A 29 10.17 -10.52 6.11
C ASN A 29 10.84 -9.51 7.04
N LEU A 30 11.20 -8.34 6.52
CA LEU A 30 11.83 -7.30 7.33
C LEU A 30 10.87 -6.75 8.39
N PHE A 31 9.60 -6.55 8.03
CA PHE A 31 8.54 -6.18 8.98
C PHE A 31 8.39 -7.24 10.07
N GLU A 32 8.31 -8.52 9.69
CA GLU A 32 8.16 -9.62 10.64
C GLU A 32 9.36 -9.73 11.60
N ASN A 33 10.59 -9.67 11.07
CA ASN A 33 11.81 -9.77 11.87
C ASN A 33 11.97 -8.61 12.87
N VAL A 34 11.38 -7.45 12.57
CA VAL A 34 11.45 -6.27 13.41
C VAL A 34 10.33 -6.24 14.44
N ARG A 35 9.10 -6.55 14.02
CA ARG A 35 7.90 -6.35 14.83
C ARG A 35 7.44 -7.62 15.54
N PHE A 36 7.89 -8.79 15.10
CA PHE A 36 7.41 -10.09 15.56
C PHE A 36 5.87 -10.15 15.52
N PHE A 37 5.29 -9.70 14.40
CA PHE A 37 3.85 -9.43 14.29
C PHE A 37 3.02 -10.72 14.40
N SER A 38 3.60 -11.85 13.99
CA SER A 38 3.11 -13.22 14.24
C SER A 38 2.90 -13.53 15.73
N HIS A 39 3.77 -13.01 16.60
CA HIS A 39 3.73 -13.32 18.02
C HIS A 39 2.78 -12.43 18.84
N LEU A 40 2.21 -11.38 18.22
CA LEU A 40 1.33 -10.43 18.89
C LEU A 40 -0.14 -10.86 18.78
N SER A 41 -0.90 -10.67 19.86
CA SER A 41 -2.37 -10.73 19.81
C SER A 41 -2.94 -9.55 19.02
N ASP A 42 -4.19 -9.66 18.52
CA ASP A 42 -4.81 -8.59 17.74
C ASP A 42 -4.88 -7.25 18.50
N PHE A 43 -5.12 -7.30 19.82
CA PHE A 43 -5.07 -6.10 20.66
C PHE A 43 -3.67 -5.47 20.72
N GLU A 44 -2.62 -6.29 20.88
CA GLU A 44 -1.25 -5.80 20.88
C GLU A 44 -0.85 -5.25 19.49
N ARG A 45 -1.29 -5.89 18.41
CA ARG A 45 -1.12 -5.39 17.03
C ARG A 45 -1.73 -4.02 16.87
N GLU A 46 -2.94 -3.79 17.37
CA GLU A 46 -3.57 -2.47 17.36
C GLU A 46 -2.73 -1.42 18.09
N MET A 47 -2.14 -1.78 19.23
CA MET A 47 -1.24 -0.90 19.97
C MET A 47 0.08 -0.58 19.24
N THR A 48 0.48 -1.39 18.25
CA THR A 48 1.67 -1.10 17.43
C THR A 48 1.44 0.04 16.45
N TYR A 49 0.20 0.25 16.01
CA TYR A 49 -0.17 1.35 15.12
C TYR A 49 -0.26 2.65 15.92
N ARG A 50 0.85 3.39 15.98
CA ARG A 50 0.93 4.68 16.66
C ARG A 50 0.58 5.84 15.73
N THR A 51 0.09 6.92 16.33
CA THR A 51 -0.16 8.21 15.68
C THR A 51 -1.03 8.06 14.42
N GLU A 52 -0.51 8.48 13.26
CA GLU A 52 -1.20 8.48 11.97
C GLU A 52 -1.57 7.06 11.51
N MET A 53 -0.74 6.08 11.82
CA MET A 53 -1.00 4.69 11.46
C MET A 53 -2.26 4.16 12.15
N GLY A 54 -2.38 4.43 13.45
CA GLY A 54 -3.55 4.04 14.24
C GLY A 54 -4.79 4.81 13.80
N PHE A 55 -4.63 6.08 13.42
CA PHE A 55 -5.70 6.91 12.89
C PHE A 55 -6.32 6.29 11.63
N TYR A 56 -5.55 6.03 10.57
CA TYR A 56 -6.10 5.42 9.35
C TYR A 56 -6.61 4.00 9.57
N PHE A 57 -5.87 3.21 10.35
CA PHE A 57 -6.26 1.85 10.65
C PHE A 57 -7.61 1.78 11.38
N SER A 58 -7.94 2.77 12.23
CA SER A 58 -9.22 2.83 12.93
C SER A 58 -10.42 2.93 11.98
N PHE A 59 -10.32 3.74 10.91
CA PHE A 59 -11.38 3.83 9.90
C PHE A 59 -11.51 2.55 9.08
N TYR A 60 -10.38 1.95 8.71
CA TYR A 60 -10.38 0.65 8.05
C TYR A 60 -11.05 -0.42 8.93
N LYS A 61 -10.73 -0.45 10.22
CA LYS A 61 -11.36 -1.37 11.19
C LYS A 61 -12.87 -1.17 11.24
N THR A 62 -13.35 0.07 11.27
CA THR A 62 -14.79 0.38 11.23
C THR A 62 -15.45 -0.18 9.96
N LEU A 63 -14.82 -0.01 8.79
CA LEU A 63 -15.35 -0.50 7.51
C LEU A 63 -15.40 -2.04 7.42
N VAL A 64 -14.47 -2.73 8.07
CA VAL A 64 -14.40 -4.20 8.05
C VAL A 64 -15.26 -4.86 9.14
N SER A 65 -15.48 -4.16 10.26
CA SER A 65 -16.20 -4.70 11.42
C SER A 65 -17.72 -4.68 11.27
N MET A 66 -18.23 -3.93 10.29
CA MET A 66 -19.66 -3.72 10.06
C MET A 66 -20.01 -3.98 8.59
N PRO A 67 -21.30 -4.07 8.23
CA PRO A 67 -21.69 -4.08 6.83
C PRO A 67 -21.11 -2.85 6.09
N PHE A 68 -20.56 -3.07 4.90
CA PHE A 68 -19.83 -2.04 4.15
C PHE A 68 -20.65 -0.76 3.92
N SER A 69 -21.96 -0.88 3.67
CA SER A 69 -22.86 0.28 3.51
C SER A 69 -22.91 1.14 4.74
N ASP A 70 -23.02 0.51 5.91
CA ASP A 70 -23.22 1.18 7.18
C ASP A 70 -21.91 1.81 7.64
N GLY A 71 -20.79 1.10 7.41
CA GLY A 71 -19.44 1.65 7.58
C GLY A 71 -19.21 2.89 6.70
N LEU A 72 -19.61 2.85 5.43
CA LEU A 72 -19.47 3.99 4.53
C LEU A 72 -20.32 5.18 5.00
N VAL A 73 -21.57 4.95 5.41
CA VAL A 73 -22.45 6.01 5.94
C VAL A 73 -21.85 6.61 7.22
N GLN A 74 -21.28 5.78 8.10
CA GLN A 74 -20.62 6.27 9.31
C GLN A 74 -19.40 7.13 8.99
N LEU A 75 -18.58 6.75 8.02
CA LEU A 75 -17.42 7.55 7.58
C LEU A 75 -17.86 8.87 6.90
N MET A 76 -18.98 8.89 6.18
CA MET A 76 -19.48 10.08 5.51
C MET A 76 -20.17 11.07 6.46
N LYS A 77 -20.67 10.59 7.60
CA LYS A 77 -21.34 11.38 8.63
C LYS A 77 -20.70 11.11 9.99
N ASP A 78 -19.40 11.32 10.07
CA ASP A 78 -18.68 11.07 11.31
C ASP A 78 -18.86 12.23 12.29
N ASN A 79 -19.24 11.90 13.53
CA ASN A 79 -19.40 12.83 14.65
C ASN A 79 -18.42 12.54 15.79
N THR A 80 -17.50 11.59 15.60
CA THR A 80 -16.61 11.10 16.65
C THR A 80 -15.22 11.72 16.59
N THR A 81 -14.73 12.05 15.39
CA THR A 81 -13.37 12.57 15.20
C THR A 81 -13.24 14.05 15.54
N GLU A 82 -14.28 14.86 15.26
CA GLU A 82 -14.34 16.28 15.60
C GLU A 82 -15.50 16.56 16.54
N PHE A 83 -15.19 17.03 17.76
CA PHE A 83 -16.22 17.33 18.74
C PHE A 83 -17.13 18.46 18.26
N GLY A 84 -18.43 18.21 18.25
CA GLY A 84 -19.44 19.22 17.95
C GLY A 84 -19.78 19.40 16.46
N ASN A 85 -19.09 18.71 15.54
CA ASN A 85 -19.34 18.78 14.11
C ASN A 85 -19.53 17.39 13.49
N THR A 86 -20.45 17.27 12.54
CA THR A 86 -20.53 16.08 11.67
C THR A 86 -19.74 16.36 10.40
N ILE A 87 -18.68 15.58 10.14
CA ILE A 87 -17.81 15.76 8.98
C ILE A 87 -17.83 14.53 8.07
N ASN A 88 -17.54 14.76 6.79
CA ASN A 88 -17.27 13.68 5.86
C ASN A 88 -15.80 13.27 5.99
N ALA A 89 -15.52 12.28 6.86
CA ALA A 89 -14.17 11.81 7.14
C ALA A 89 -13.50 11.20 5.90
N LEU A 90 -14.28 10.53 5.02
CA LEU A 90 -13.77 9.94 3.78
C LEU A 90 -13.10 10.98 2.89
N HIS A 91 -13.80 12.08 2.60
CA HIS A 91 -13.27 13.17 1.78
C HIS A 91 -12.23 13.99 2.54
N ARG A 92 -12.46 14.27 3.82
CA ARG A 92 -11.59 15.17 4.60
C ARG A 92 -10.20 14.60 4.85
N PHE A 93 -10.09 13.29 5.09
CA PHE A 93 -8.82 12.61 5.39
C PHE A 93 -8.32 11.71 4.25
N ASN A 94 -8.90 11.86 3.05
CA ASN A 94 -8.59 11.05 1.87
C ASN A 94 -8.55 9.54 2.17
N LEU A 95 -9.58 9.00 2.83
CA LEU A 95 -9.64 7.60 3.27
C LEU A 95 -9.92 6.59 2.12
N TYR A 96 -9.58 6.95 0.89
CA TYR A 96 -9.83 6.12 -0.29
C TYR A 96 -9.00 4.82 -0.30
N PRO A 97 -7.71 4.80 0.11
CA PRO A 97 -6.96 3.55 0.24
C PRO A 97 -7.63 2.56 1.22
N GLU A 98 -8.09 3.04 2.37
CA GLU A 98 -8.76 2.22 3.39
C GLU A 98 -10.11 1.70 2.88
N LEU A 99 -10.85 2.53 2.13
CA LEU A 99 -12.10 2.15 1.51
C LEU A 99 -11.90 1.05 0.46
N ILE A 100 -10.86 1.17 -0.38
CA ILE A 100 -10.54 0.16 -1.40
C ILE A 100 -10.08 -1.14 -0.73
N LEU A 101 -9.19 -1.06 0.27
CA LEU A 101 -8.71 -2.24 0.99
C LEU A 101 -9.83 -2.96 1.74
N SER A 102 -10.73 -2.24 2.41
CA SER A 102 -11.88 -2.86 3.10
C SER A 102 -12.88 -3.49 2.13
N SER A 103 -13.09 -2.87 0.96
CA SER A 103 -13.90 -3.46 -0.11
C SER A 103 -13.28 -4.76 -0.63
N LEU A 104 -11.97 -4.75 -0.89
CA LEU A 104 -11.21 -5.92 -1.34
C LEU A 104 -11.21 -7.02 -0.27
N PHE A 105 -11.06 -6.67 1.00
CA PHE A 105 -11.13 -7.63 2.10
C PHE A 105 -12.52 -8.28 2.21
N SER A 106 -13.58 -7.47 2.09
CA SER A 106 -14.96 -7.96 2.11
C SER A 106 -15.24 -8.92 0.96
N LEU A 107 -14.72 -8.60 -0.24
CA LEU A 107 -14.82 -9.49 -1.40
C LEU A 107 -14.01 -10.77 -1.19
N PHE A 108 -12.77 -10.65 -0.71
CA PHE A 108 -11.90 -11.77 -0.39
C PHE A 108 -12.55 -12.72 0.60
N ARG A 109 -13.12 -12.20 1.69
CA ARG A 109 -13.83 -12.99 2.71
C ARG A 109 -15.03 -13.73 2.11
N ARG A 110 -15.89 -13.04 1.34
CA ARG A 110 -17.02 -13.69 0.66
C ARG A 110 -16.56 -14.82 -0.26
N PHE A 111 -15.46 -14.60 -0.98
CA PHE A 111 -14.90 -15.59 -1.88
C PHE A 111 -14.30 -16.77 -1.10
N SER A 112 -13.48 -16.52 -0.09
CA SER A 112 -12.88 -17.58 0.73
C SER A 112 -13.93 -18.41 1.46
N ASP A 113 -15.00 -17.78 1.95
CA ASP A 113 -16.10 -18.45 2.64
C ASP A 113 -16.90 -19.32 1.67
N TYR A 114 -17.09 -18.87 0.42
CA TYR A 114 -17.76 -19.65 -0.62
C TYR A 114 -16.95 -20.90 -1.04
N PHE A 115 -15.63 -20.80 -1.10
CA PHE A 115 -14.74 -21.91 -1.46
C PHE A 115 -14.23 -22.71 -0.26
N GLU A 116 -14.68 -22.38 0.96
CA GLU A 116 -14.24 -22.99 2.23
C GLU A 116 -12.71 -23.03 2.41
N TRP A 117 -12.02 -21.99 1.94
CA TRP A 117 -10.56 -21.88 2.06
C TRP A 117 -10.14 -21.51 3.47
N GLN A 118 -9.21 -22.28 4.05
CA GLN A 118 -8.58 -21.97 5.33
C GLN A 118 -7.60 -20.79 5.15
N THR A 119 -8.07 -19.57 5.43
CA THR A 119 -7.31 -18.32 5.23
C THR A 119 -6.62 -17.79 6.49
N ILE A 120 -6.89 -18.41 7.64
CA ILE A 120 -6.38 -18.04 8.95
C ILE A 120 -5.84 -19.29 9.64
N VAL A 121 -4.67 -19.16 10.27
CA VAL A 121 -4.11 -20.18 11.16
C VAL A 121 -3.84 -19.54 12.51
N CYS A 122 -4.36 -20.13 13.58
CA CYS A 122 -4.21 -19.62 14.93
C CYS A 122 -3.23 -20.48 15.74
N TRP A 123 -2.34 -19.80 16.45
CA TRP A 123 -1.33 -20.40 17.32
C TRP A 123 -1.47 -19.85 18.74
N ARG A 124 -1.12 -20.64 19.74
CA ARG A 124 -0.94 -20.16 21.11
C ARG A 124 0.54 -19.90 21.37
N VAL A 125 0.87 -18.64 21.63
CA VAL A 125 2.25 -18.18 21.84
C VAL A 125 2.51 -18.03 23.33
N ASN A 126 3.51 -18.75 23.83
CA ASN A 126 4.00 -18.62 25.20
C ASN A 126 5.01 -17.46 25.26
N ARG A 127 4.67 -16.36 25.95
CA ARG A 127 5.51 -15.16 26.05
C ARG A 127 6.67 -15.26 27.06
N GLY A 128 6.76 -16.37 27.81
CA GLY A 128 7.71 -16.53 28.90
C GLY A 128 7.38 -15.62 30.10
N GLY A 129 8.27 -15.58 31.10
CA GLY A 129 8.15 -14.67 32.25
C GLY A 129 6.92 -14.87 33.14
N GLY A 130 6.27 -16.04 33.11
CA GLY A 130 5.06 -16.33 33.88
C GLY A 130 3.80 -15.62 33.38
N MET A 131 3.85 -14.97 32.21
CA MET A 131 2.69 -14.34 31.59
C MET A 131 1.74 -15.37 30.98
N PRO A 132 0.42 -15.14 30.97
CA PRO A 132 -0.53 -16.04 30.33
C PRO A 132 -0.24 -16.12 28.82
N PRO A 133 -0.40 -17.32 28.21
CA PRO A 133 -0.27 -17.48 26.77
C PRO A 133 -1.34 -16.66 26.05
N ILE A 134 -0.99 -16.17 24.87
CA ILE A 134 -1.89 -15.41 24.01
C ILE A 134 -2.20 -16.21 22.75
N GLU A 135 -3.42 -16.04 22.25
CA GLU A 135 -3.82 -16.56 20.95
C GLU A 135 -3.49 -15.52 19.87
N SER A 136 -2.77 -15.96 18.85
CA SER A 136 -2.43 -15.15 17.69
C SER A 136 -2.88 -15.86 16.43
N CYS A 137 -3.72 -15.19 15.65
CA CYS A 137 -4.22 -15.68 14.38
C CYS A 137 -3.53 -14.95 13.23
N GLU A 138 -2.97 -15.70 12.29
CA GLU A 138 -2.19 -15.20 11.17
C GLU A 138 -2.83 -15.59 9.84
N GLY A 139 -2.60 -14.78 8.81
CA GLY A 139 -3.04 -15.07 7.44
C GLY A 139 -3.92 -13.97 6.85
N LEU A 140 -4.20 -14.09 5.55
CA LEU A 140 -4.94 -13.08 4.78
C LEU A 140 -6.39 -12.90 5.24
N GLY A 141 -6.96 -13.88 5.94
CA GLY A 141 -8.29 -13.74 6.54
C GLY A 141 -8.32 -12.82 7.77
N ASN A 142 -7.17 -12.55 8.40
CA ASN A 142 -7.07 -11.56 9.47
C ASN A 142 -6.94 -10.15 8.86
N TYR A 143 -7.81 -9.24 9.27
CA TYR A 143 -7.91 -7.89 8.71
C TYR A 143 -6.63 -7.06 8.91
N HIS A 144 -5.83 -7.32 9.95
CA HIS A 144 -4.53 -6.69 10.15
C HIS A 144 -3.53 -7.07 9.06
N TYR A 145 -3.39 -8.37 8.79
CA TYR A 145 -2.48 -8.88 7.77
C TYR A 145 -2.91 -8.46 6.37
N PHE A 146 -4.22 -8.51 6.08
CA PHE A 146 -4.74 -8.06 4.80
C PHE A 146 -4.40 -6.59 4.53
N TYR A 147 -4.54 -5.74 5.55
CA TYR A 147 -4.22 -4.32 5.44
C TYR A 147 -2.73 -4.09 5.20
N ILE A 148 -1.86 -4.67 6.03
CA ILE A 148 -0.41 -4.49 5.92
C ILE A 148 0.11 -5.03 4.59
N TYR A 149 -0.32 -6.23 4.18
CA TYR A 149 0.11 -6.80 2.90
C TYR A 149 -0.42 -6.01 1.72
N GLY A 150 -1.65 -5.46 1.80
CA GLY A 150 -2.17 -4.52 0.82
C GLY A 150 -1.25 -3.29 0.66
N ALA A 151 -0.83 -2.69 1.78
CA ALA A 151 0.11 -1.58 1.78
C ALA A 151 1.48 -1.98 1.18
N PHE A 152 2.01 -3.15 1.53
CA PHE A 152 3.27 -3.66 0.98
C PHE A 152 3.21 -3.93 -0.52
N LEU A 153 2.10 -4.47 -1.04
CA LEU A 153 1.94 -4.69 -2.48
C LEU A 153 2.08 -3.38 -3.26
N VAL A 154 1.44 -2.31 -2.77
CA VAL A 154 1.49 -0.98 -3.38
C VAL A 154 2.88 -0.36 -3.19
N ALA A 155 3.43 -0.38 -1.98
CA ALA A 155 4.76 0.15 -1.70
C ALA A 155 5.86 -0.56 -2.51
N SER A 156 5.73 -1.86 -2.75
CA SER A 156 6.70 -2.61 -3.54
C SER A 156 6.71 -2.25 -5.01
N SER A 157 5.66 -1.60 -5.53
CA SER A 157 5.64 -1.11 -6.91
C SER A 157 6.65 0.03 -7.16
N VAL A 158 7.28 0.59 -6.12
CA VAL A 158 8.39 1.56 -6.26
C VAL A 158 9.56 0.96 -7.02
N ILE A 159 10.05 -0.23 -6.65
CA ILE A 159 11.21 -0.83 -7.31
C ILE A 159 10.91 -1.20 -8.77
N PHE A 160 9.67 -1.63 -9.04
CA PHE A 160 9.16 -1.86 -10.39
C PHE A 160 9.25 -0.59 -11.22
N SER A 161 8.75 0.51 -10.66
CA SER A 161 8.75 1.82 -11.30
C SER A 161 10.18 2.30 -11.55
N LEU A 162 11.06 2.25 -10.55
CA LEU A 162 12.47 2.65 -10.70
C LEU A 162 13.20 1.85 -11.79
N PHE A 163 12.96 0.54 -11.87
CA PHE A 163 13.54 -0.31 -12.90
C PHE A 163 13.09 0.12 -14.30
N ILE A 164 11.77 0.29 -14.49
CA ILE A 164 11.19 0.73 -15.77
C ILE A 164 11.65 2.15 -16.13
N GLY A 165 11.73 3.05 -15.16
CA GLY A 165 12.24 4.41 -15.33
C GLY A 165 13.71 4.43 -15.74
N GLY A 166 14.56 3.68 -15.05
CA GLY A 166 15.99 3.55 -15.36
C GLY A 166 16.24 2.95 -16.75
N PHE A 167 15.47 1.91 -17.13
CA PHE A 167 15.48 1.37 -18.48
C PHE A 167 15.04 2.41 -19.51
N SER A 168 13.93 3.10 -19.27
CA SER A 168 13.35 4.10 -20.18
C SER A 168 14.26 5.31 -20.38
N LEU A 169 15.02 5.72 -19.36
CA LEU A 169 15.95 6.84 -19.45
C LEU A 169 17.25 6.44 -20.15
N SER A 170 17.91 5.38 -19.69
CA SER A 170 19.21 4.93 -20.20
C SER A 170 19.14 4.18 -21.54
N GLN A 171 17.95 3.70 -21.94
CA GLN A 171 17.76 2.76 -23.05
C GLN A 171 18.60 1.48 -22.92
N SER A 172 18.97 1.14 -21.69
CA SER A 172 19.79 -0.02 -21.37
C SER A 172 19.16 -0.79 -20.22
N PHE A 173 19.19 -2.11 -20.32
CA PHE A 173 18.76 -3.00 -19.24
C PHE A 173 19.56 -2.74 -17.95
N PHE A 174 20.84 -2.43 -18.08
CA PHE A 174 21.72 -2.13 -16.94
C PHE A 174 21.34 -0.85 -16.20
N GLY A 175 20.75 0.14 -16.86
CA GLY A 175 20.31 1.36 -16.17
C GLY A 175 19.12 1.11 -15.24
N GLY A 176 18.24 0.18 -15.62
CA GLY A 176 17.18 -0.31 -14.74
C GLY A 176 17.74 -1.04 -13.51
N ILE A 177 18.68 -1.98 -13.74
CA ILE A 177 19.35 -2.71 -12.64
C ILE A 177 20.03 -1.75 -11.66
N LEU A 178 20.80 -0.78 -12.19
CA LEU A 178 21.52 0.17 -11.36
C LEU A 178 20.57 0.96 -10.45
N ALA A 179 19.45 1.46 -11.00
CA ALA A 179 18.44 2.17 -10.22
C ALA A 179 17.84 1.29 -9.11
N SER A 180 17.49 0.03 -9.42
CA SER A 180 16.94 -0.91 -8.44
C SER A 180 17.94 -1.26 -7.34
N ILE A 181 19.21 -1.49 -7.69
CA ILE A 181 20.28 -1.77 -6.73
C ILE A 181 20.51 -0.56 -5.82
N SER A 182 20.61 0.65 -6.39
CA SER A 182 20.78 1.88 -5.61
C SER A 182 19.64 2.12 -4.62
N PHE A 183 18.40 1.78 -5.01
CA PHE A 183 17.25 1.83 -4.10
C PHE A 183 17.37 0.80 -2.98
N MET A 184 17.71 -0.46 -3.30
CA MET A 184 17.85 -1.52 -2.30
C MET A 184 18.98 -1.23 -1.30
N PHE A 185 20.09 -0.67 -1.74
CA PHE A 185 21.18 -0.25 -0.84
C PHE A 185 20.76 0.85 0.13
N ASN A 186 19.91 1.79 -0.32
CA ASN A 186 19.42 2.89 0.49
C ASN A 186 18.01 2.64 1.05
N HIS A 187 17.53 1.39 1.08
CA HIS A 187 16.13 1.08 1.34
C HIS A 187 15.60 1.70 2.65
N GLY A 188 16.38 1.65 3.73
CA GLY A 188 15.99 2.17 5.04
C GLY A 188 15.74 3.68 5.08
N GLU A 189 16.44 4.44 4.22
CA GLU A 189 16.26 5.89 4.08
C GLU A 189 15.27 6.23 2.96
N ALA A 190 15.21 5.41 1.91
CA ALA A 190 14.35 5.62 0.75
C ALA A 190 12.88 5.30 1.02
N THR A 191 12.59 4.38 1.94
CA THR A 191 11.22 4.05 2.31
C THR A 191 11.10 3.65 3.77
N ARG A 192 9.99 4.06 4.39
CA ARG A 192 9.62 3.68 5.76
C ARG A 192 8.53 2.62 5.79
N ALA A 193 8.14 2.05 4.64
CA ALA A 193 7.02 1.11 4.51
C ALA A 193 7.13 -0.07 5.49
N GLN A 194 8.33 -0.62 5.72
CA GLN A 194 8.57 -1.72 6.66
C GLN A 194 8.36 -1.37 8.14
N TRP A 195 8.36 -0.09 8.52
CA TRP A 195 8.19 0.35 9.90
C TRP A 195 6.78 0.83 10.16
N THR A 196 6.21 1.47 9.14
CA THR A 196 4.98 2.25 9.19
C THR A 196 4.14 2.01 7.92
N PRO A 197 3.60 0.79 7.73
CA PRO A 197 2.88 0.42 6.51
C PRO A 197 1.67 1.31 6.17
N PRO A 198 0.75 1.65 7.11
CA PRO A 198 -0.52 2.34 6.81
C PRO A 198 -0.39 3.85 6.52
N LEU A 199 0.81 4.34 6.24
CA LEU A 199 1.06 5.74 5.91
C LEU A 199 0.60 6.11 4.49
N ARG A 200 0.22 7.37 4.28
CA ARG A 200 -0.17 7.87 2.94
C ARG A 200 0.96 7.81 1.93
N GLU A 201 2.20 8.01 2.38
CA GLU A 201 3.36 7.93 1.51
C GLU A 201 3.53 6.52 0.92
N SER A 202 3.15 5.47 1.65
CA SER A 202 3.20 4.07 1.18
C SER A 202 2.27 3.82 -0.02
N PHE A 203 1.17 4.57 -0.13
CA PHE A 203 0.19 4.43 -1.22
C PHE A 203 0.40 5.45 -2.33
N GLY A 204 0.67 6.71 -2.00
CA GLY A 204 0.75 7.80 -2.98
C GLY A 204 2.10 7.87 -3.70
N TYR A 205 3.22 7.64 -3.00
CA TYR A 205 4.56 7.75 -3.60
C TYR A 205 4.78 6.82 -4.81
N PRO A 206 4.35 5.54 -4.80
CA PRO A 206 4.52 4.67 -5.96
C PRO A 206 3.73 5.15 -7.19
N ILE A 207 2.52 5.71 -6.99
CA ILE A 207 1.70 6.26 -8.06
C ILE A 207 2.35 7.51 -8.65
N PHE A 208 2.84 8.41 -7.78
CA PHE A 208 3.59 9.59 -8.20
C PHE A 208 4.83 9.23 -9.02
N LEU A 209 5.57 8.21 -8.59
CA LEU A 209 6.75 7.76 -9.31
C LEU A 209 6.40 7.21 -10.69
N LEU A 210 5.33 6.40 -10.82
CA LEU A 210 4.83 5.96 -12.13
C LEU A 210 4.44 7.15 -13.03
N GLN A 211 3.77 8.16 -12.46
CA GLN A 211 3.37 9.37 -13.18
C GLN A 211 4.59 10.15 -13.71
N THR A 212 5.64 10.32 -12.90
CA THR A 212 6.86 11.03 -13.32
C THR A 212 7.60 10.29 -14.43
N ILE A 213 7.67 8.96 -14.36
CA ILE A 213 8.27 8.13 -15.41
C ILE A 213 7.47 8.22 -16.72
N LEU A 214 6.14 8.15 -16.64
CA LEU A 214 5.26 8.31 -17.80
C LEU A 214 5.43 9.70 -18.43
N THR A 215 5.56 10.74 -17.62
CA THR A 215 5.83 12.11 -18.08
C THR A 215 7.16 12.19 -18.83
N GLY A 216 8.22 11.63 -18.26
CA GLY A 216 9.53 11.54 -18.92
C GLY A 216 9.48 10.80 -20.25
N TYR A 217 8.69 9.72 -20.33
CA TYR A 217 8.46 9.00 -21.58
C TYR A 217 7.73 9.85 -22.63
N ILE A 218 6.66 10.55 -22.26
CA ILE A 218 5.88 11.41 -23.16
C ILE A 218 6.78 12.54 -23.72
N LEU A 219 7.53 13.22 -22.85
CA LEU A 219 8.44 14.30 -23.25
C LEU A 219 9.52 13.82 -24.22
N ARG A 220 10.05 12.61 -24.01
CA ARG A 220 11.07 12.02 -24.90
C ARG A 220 10.53 11.66 -26.27
N LYS A 221 9.28 11.17 -26.35
CA LYS A 221 8.67 10.75 -27.62
C LYS A 221 8.21 11.94 -28.47
N GLY A 222 7.84 13.05 -27.85
CA GLY A 222 7.38 14.28 -28.53
C GLY A 222 5.97 14.20 -29.13
N ASN A 223 5.44 13.00 -29.37
CA ASN A 223 4.07 12.76 -29.84
C ASN A 223 3.20 12.16 -28.72
N ILE A 224 2.14 12.88 -28.36
CA ILE A 224 1.19 12.45 -27.33
C ILE A 224 0.21 11.45 -27.94
N ASN A 225 0.38 10.17 -27.61
CA ASN A 225 -0.64 9.17 -27.85
C ASN A 225 -1.83 9.42 -26.90
N LEU A 226 -3.06 9.32 -27.40
CA LEU A 226 -4.28 9.49 -26.60
C LEU A 226 -4.28 8.59 -25.35
N LEU A 227 -3.84 7.33 -25.49
CA LEU A 227 -3.68 6.40 -24.38
C LEU A 227 -2.72 6.92 -23.30
N CYS A 228 -1.58 7.50 -23.68
CA CYS A 228 -0.62 8.06 -22.72
C CYS A 228 -1.21 9.28 -21.98
N GLY A 229 -2.00 10.09 -22.68
CA GLY A 229 -2.75 11.19 -22.07
C GLY A 229 -3.77 10.71 -21.03
N PHE A 230 -4.59 9.72 -21.40
CA PHE A 230 -5.55 9.11 -20.47
C PHE A 230 -4.87 8.48 -19.25
N LEU A 231 -3.79 7.71 -19.45
CA LEU A 231 -3.03 7.11 -18.36
C LEU A 231 -2.43 8.16 -17.44
N HIS A 232 -1.93 9.26 -17.98
CA HIS A 232 -1.38 10.35 -17.19
C HIS A 232 -2.46 11.01 -16.33
N VAL A 233 -3.63 11.35 -16.91
CA VAL A 233 -4.76 11.90 -16.15
C VAL A 233 -5.23 10.93 -15.06
N PHE A 234 -5.34 9.64 -15.39
CA PHE A 234 -5.72 8.61 -14.43
C PHE A 234 -4.74 8.54 -13.24
N LEU A 235 -3.43 8.49 -13.50
CA LEU A 235 -2.42 8.47 -12.45
C LEU A 235 -2.44 9.73 -11.59
N THR A 236 -2.66 10.91 -12.18
CA THR A 236 -2.82 12.17 -11.44
C THR A 236 -4.01 12.12 -10.50
N VAL A 237 -5.18 11.68 -10.99
CA VAL A 237 -6.39 11.56 -10.16
C VAL A 237 -6.18 10.53 -9.04
N ALA A 238 -5.61 9.37 -9.36
CA ALA A 238 -5.31 8.34 -8.37
C ALA A 238 -4.33 8.84 -7.30
N PHE A 239 -3.29 9.60 -7.70
CA PHE A 239 -2.37 10.23 -6.77
C PHE A 239 -3.08 11.23 -5.86
N CYS A 240 -3.93 12.11 -6.40
CA CYS A 240 -4.71 13.06 -5.59
C CYS A 240 -5.65 12.37 -4.60
N CYS A 241 -6.20 11.20 -4.95
CA CYS A 241 -7.05 10.43 -4.03
C CYS A 241 -6.26 9.75 -2.90
N PHE A 242 -5.03 9.31 -3.15
CA PHE A 242 -4.23 8.55 -2.17
C PHE A 242 -3.25 9.41 -1.38
N TRP A 243 -2.88 10.57 -1.91
CA TRP A 243 -1.97 11.50 -1.27
C TRP A 243 -2.71 12.40 -0.29
N GLN A 244 -2.03 12.73 0.80
CA GLN A 244 -2.53 13.67 1.80
C GLN A 244 -2.55 15.08 1.21
N MET A 245 -3.75 15.64 1.06
CA MET A 245 -3.89 17.08 0.83
C MET A 245 -3.91 17.75 2.21
N ASP A 246 -2.90 18.57 2.49
CA ASP A 246 -2.87 19.36 3.71
C ASP A 246 -4.11 20.25 3.79
N LEU A 247 -4.87 20.07 4.88
CA LEU A 247 -5.99 20.90 5.30
C LEU A 247 -5.47 22.30 5.67
N ASN A 248 -5.30 23.16 4.66
CA ASN A 248 -5.05 24.58 4.86
C ASN A 248 -6.31 25.44 4.68
N SER A 249 -7.47 24.92 5.07
CA SER A 249 -8.68 25.73 5.26
C SER A 249 -9.45 25.24 6.47
N GLU A 250 -9.35 26.02 7.56
CA GLU A 250 -10.29 26.06 8.70
C GLU A 250 -10.12 25.07 9.85
N ILE A 251 -8.88 24.89 10.36
CA ILE A 251 -8.72 24.55 11.78
C ILE A 251 -8.70 25.86 12.56
N LYS A 252 -9.88 26.33 13.00
CA LYS A 252 -9.97 27.27 14.12
C LYS A 252 -9.92 26.43 15.40
N PHE A 253 -8.78 26.47 16.09
CA PHE A 253 -8.72 26.11 17.51
C PHE A 253 -9.49 27.12 18.35
#